data_AF-A0A1I6M278-F1
#
_entry.id   AF-A0A1I6M278-F1
#
_cell.length_a   1.000
_cell.length_b   1.000
_cell.length_c   1.000
_cell.angle_alpha   90.00
_cell.angle_beta   90.00
_cell.angle_gamma   90.00
#
_symmetry.space_group_name_H-M   'P 1'
#
loop_
_entity.id
_entity.type
_entity.pdbx_description
1 polymer ?
#
loop_
_entity_poly.entity_id
_entity_poly.type
_entity_poly.pdbx_seq_one_letter_code
_entity_poly.pdbx_strand_id
1 'polypeptide(L)'
;MSDESEDSPPVVRSQDRAASGVPAAGWALGDRFSWEEIHQRLLASADEEIDSTLSELFFSGFTAGFAIVLTFIGYTVGTATFPNNRFLAAVLYPIGFMYIILGRYELYTETTLPPVKLVLTRLASLPLLLRMWSVVLLANVIGAAFGAFILANTHVLTQAEMEVGVEFLQHGLELGWWDLFFKALFAGWLVAGVVWLNTAVRDTISRVVITYLVFFTIPVLGLYHVVSSGAEALFVVFLETPSPGVLTLIYEFWLPILLGNTTGGVVLVALASYAQAKTRRYPEIRVLSTREMLFSLKGGRPFETPRPGIQLPENGGGPEEESDTTR
;
A
#
# COMPACT_ATOMS: atom_id res chain seq x y z
N MET A 1 58.92 16.27 6.34
CA MET A 1 57.72 15.93 7.14
C MET A 1 56.62 15.73 6.14
N SER A 2 56.08 14.52 6.13
CA SER A 2 55.21 13.92 5.11
C SER A 2 53.84 14.58 5.04
N ASP A 3 53.41 14.88 3.82
CA ASP A 3 52.02 15.17 3.46
C ASP A 3 51.24 13.84 3.51
N GLU A 4 50.74 13.49 4.70
CA GLU A 4 49.74 12.42 4.88
C GLU A 4 48.37 13.09 5.02
N SER A 5 47.82 13.58 3.90
CA SER A 5 46.37 13.74 3.78
C SER A 5 45.77 12.34 3.59
N GLU A 6 45.68 11.58 4.68
CA GLU A 6 44.99 10.30 4.71
C GLU A 6 43.52 10.50 4.31
N ASP A 7 43.16 9.69 3.31
CA ASP A 7 41.87 9.29 2.76
C ASP A 7 40.77 9.13 3.84
N SER A 8 40.35 10.25 4.43
CA SER A 8 39.28 10.27 5.41
C SER A 8 37.98 9.96 4.67
N PRO A 9 37.27 8.85 4.98
CA PRO A 9 36.02 8.54 4.33
C PRO A 9 35.05 9.71 4.54
N PRO A 10 34.21 10.05 3.55
CA PRO A 10 33.29 11.17 3.66
C PRO A 10 32.44 11.02 4.93
N VAL A 11 32.59 11.98 5.85
CA VAL A 11 31.91 11.98 7.14
C VAL A 11 30.42 12.22 6.91
N VAL A 12 29.63 11.14 6.99
CA VAL A 12 28.16 11.19 6.91
C VAL A 12 27.64 11.99 8.11
N ARG A 13 26.97 13.12 7.87
CA ARG A 13 26.35 13.89 8.95
C ARG A 13 25.15 13.11 9.49
N SER A 14 24.96 13.11 10.81
CA SER A 14 23.82 12.43 11.46
C SER A 14 22.44 12.90 10.97
N GLN A 15 22.38 14.07 10.30
CA GLN A 15 21.17 14.66 9.71
C GLN A 15 20.74 13.98 8.39
N ASP A 16 21.57 13.12 7.79
CA ASP A 16 21.28 12.46 6.51
C ASP A 16 20.60 11.09 6.67
N ARG A 17 20.23 10.71 7.90
CA ARG A 17 19.50 9.47 8.20
C ARG A 17 18.28 9.72 9.07
N ALA A 18 17.19 9.03 8.78
CA ALA A 18 16.00 8.99 9.63
C ALA A 18 16.30 8.25 10.93
N ALA A 19 15.45 8.40 11.95
CA ALA A 19 15.58 7.72 13.24
C ALA A 19 15.62 6.18 13.11
N SER A 20 15.02 5.63 12.05
CA SER A 20 15.07 4.20 11.71
C SER A 20 16.37 3.75 11.04
N GLY A 21 17.31 4.66 10.79
CA GLY A 21 18.62 4.40 10.17
C GLY A 21 18.65 4.49 8.64
N VAL A 22 17.49 4.68 7.98
CA VAL A 22 17.41 4.78 6.51
C VAL A 22 17.84 6.16 5.99
N PRO A 23 18.34 6.26 4.74
CA PRO A 23 18.75 7.53 4.14
C PRO A 23 17.61 8.56 4.10
N ALA A 24 17.87 9.77 4.59
CA ALA A 24 16.94 10.90 4.55
C ALA A 24 17.09 11.74 3.27
N ALA A 25 18.24 11.64 2.59
CA ALA A 25 18.58 12.26 1.31
C ALA A 25 19.39 11.27 0.45
N GLY A 26 19.42 11.45 -0.87
CA GLY A 26 20.21 10.61 -1.76
C GLY A 26 21.71 10.91 -1.67
N TRP A 27 22.54 9.86 -1.67
CA TRP A 27 23.98 9.95 -1.46
C TRP A 27 24.71 10.70 -2.59
N ALA A 28 24.37 10.40 -3.84
CA ALA A 28 24.97 11.06 -5.00
C ALA A 28 24.29 12.41 -5.29
N LEU A 29 22.97 12.48 -5.10
CA LEU A 29 22.12 13.66 -5.34
C LEU A 29 21.07 13.73 -4.23
N GLY A 30 21.05 14.82 -3.46
CA GLY A 30 20.25 14.92 -2.24
C GLY A 30 18.73 14.77 -2.43
N ASP A 31 18.22 15.05 -3.63
CA ASP A 31 16.83 14.90 -4.04
C ASP A 31 16.54 13.59 -4.79
N ARG A 32 17.56 12.82 -5.17
CA ARG A 32 17.44 11.60 -5.96
C ARG A 32 18.14 10.42 -5.29
N PHE A 33 17.32 9.53 -4.76
CA PHE A 33 17.80 8.27 -4.20
C PHE A 33 18.25 7.33 -5.31
N SER A 34 19.40 6.70 -5.08
CA SER A 34 19.82 5.51 -5.80
C SER A 34 18.87 4.35 -5.47
N TRP A 35 18.88 3.35 -6.35
CA TRP A 35 18.02 2.17 -6.20
C TRP A 35 18.15 1.48 -4.84
N GLU A 36 19.38 1.39 -4.31
CA GLU A 36 19.68 0.79 -3.00
C GLU A 36 19.06 1.59 -1.85
N GLU A 37 19.07 2.93 -1.94
CA GLU A 37 18.51 3.78 -0.89
C GLU A 37 16.97 3.72 -0.88
N ILE A 38 16.34 3.66 -2.06
CA ILE A 38 14.89 3.41 -2.17
C ILE A 38 14.57 2.04 -1.57
N HIS A 39 15.40 1.04 -1.85
CA HIS A 39 15.25 -0.30 -1.30
C HIS A 39 15.32 -0.31 0.23
N GLN A 40 16.30 0.39 0.83
CA GLN A 40 16.42 0.53 2.28
C GLN A 40 15.19 1.18 2.92
N ARG A 41 14.71 2.26 2.32
CA ARG A 41 13.49 2.95 2.77
C ARG A 41 12.26 2.04 2.68
N LEU A 42 12.17 1.27 1.60
CA LEU A 42 11.09 0.30 1.42
C LEU A 42 11.10 -0.79 2.49
N LEU A 43 12.28 -1.36 2.80
CA LEU A 43 12.40 -2.37 3.86
C LEU A 43 12.01 -1.82 5.23
N ALA A 44 12.40 -0.59 5.55
CA ALA A 44 12.01 0.03 6.81
C ALA A 44 10.50 0.27 6.89
N SER A 45 9.85 0.64 5.79
CA SER A 45 8.39 0.75 5.73
C SER A 45 7.72 -0.62 5.91
N ALA A 46 8.23 -1.65 5.25
CA ALA A 46 7.69 -3.01 5.33
C ALA A 46 7.77 -3.59 6.73
N ASP A 47 8.84 -3.27 7.46
CA ASP A 47 9.07 -3.71 8.83
C ASP A 47 8.08 -3.07 9.80
N GLU A 48 7.81 -1.76 9.66
CA GLU A 48 6.77 -1.05 10.40
C GLU A 48 5.37 -1.67 10.16
N GLU A 49 5.08 -2.05 8.90
CA GLU A 49 3.83 -2.67 8.48
C GLU A 49 3.64 -4.08 9.07
N ILE A 50 4.66 -4.94 8.97
CA ILE A 50 4.60 -6.33 9.44
C ILE A 50 4.49 -6.45 10.96
N ASP A 51 5.06 -5.50 11.70
CA ASP A 51 5.04 -5.47 13.16
C ASP A 51 3.75 -4.84 13.74
N SER A 52 2.87 -4.31 12.88
CA SER A 52 1.60 -3.73 13.30
C SER A 52 0.70 -4.76 13.99
N THR A 53 -0.03 -4.33 15.02
CA THR A 53 -0.98 -5.19 15.70
C THR A 53 -2.16 -5.54 14.81
N LEU A 54 -2.84 -6.66 15.10
CA LEU A 54 -4.05 -7.05 14.37
C LEU A 54 -5.13 -5.96 14.38
N SER A 55 -5.24 -5.22 15.48
CA SER A 55 -6.22 -4.14 15.62
C SER A 55 -5.86 -2.96 14.72
N GLU A 56 -4.59 -2.55 14.71
CA GLU A 56 -4.11 -1.48 13.84
C GLU A 56 -4.30 -1.83 12.36
N LEU A 57 -3.89 -3.04 11.95
CA LEU A 57 -4.08 -3.53 10.59
C LEU A 57 -5.57 -3.57 10.20
N PHE A 58 -6.43 -4.04 11.10
CA PHE A 58 -7.87 -4.13 10.82
C PHE A 58 -8.51 -2.76 10.69
N PHE A 59 -8.29 -1.83 11.62
CA PHE A 59 -8.93 -0.51 11.55
C PHE A 59 -8.35 0.34 10.41
N SER A 60 -7.04 0.28 10.20
CA SER A 60 -6.41 0.94 9.06
C SER A 60 -6.94 0.38 7.73
N GLY A 61 -7.03 -0.95 7.62
CA GLY A 61 -7.60 -1.61 6.45
C GLY A 61 -9.09 -1.35 6.25
N PHE A 62 -9.87 -1.28 7.33
CA PHE A 62 -11.27 -0.88 7.26
C PHE A 62 -11.41 0.54 6.72
N THR A 63 -10.60 1.48 7.21
CA THR A 63 -10.61 2.86 6.73
C THR A 63 -10.19 2.96 5.26
N ALA A 64 -9.18 2.19 4.83
CA ALA A 64 -8.81 2.13 3.42
C ALA A 64 -9.95 1.59 2.54
N GLY A 65 -10.59 0.50 2.99
CA GLY A 65 -11.74 -0.10 2.33
C GLY A 65 -12.92 0.87 2.23
N PHE A 66 -13.19 1.63 3.28
CA PHE A 66 -14.24 2.65 3.25
C PHE A 66 -13.89 3.82 2.33
N ALA A 67 -12.64 4.29 2.36
CA ALA A 67 -12.17 5.38 1.50
C ALA A 67 -12.22 5.02 0.00
N ILE A 68 -12.08 3.74 -0.37
CA ILE A 68 -12.21 3.29 -1.76
C ILE A 68 -13.60 3.61 -2.35
N VAL A 69 -14.62 3.77 -1.50
CA VAL A 69 -15.98 4.07 -1.95
C VAL A 69 -16.03 5.45 -2.61
N LEU A 70 -15.14 6.38 -2.23
CA LEU A 70 -14.98 7.66 -2.91
C LEU A 70 -14.53 7.50 -4.37
N THR A 71 -13.68 6.51 -4.65
CA THR A 71 -13.27 6.14 -6.02
C THR A 71 -14.49 5.68 -6.84
N PHE A 72 -15.33 4.82 -6.23
CA PHE A 72 -16.54 4.32 -6.88
C PHE A 72 -17.54 5.45 -7.16
N ILE A 73 -17.84 6.30 -6.16
CA ILE A 73 -18.69 7.49 -6.31
C ILE A 73 -18.14 8.40 -7.42
N GLY A 74 -16.85 8.72 -7.38
CA GLY A 74 -16.24 9.60 -8.36
C GLY A 74 -16.39 9.08 -9.79
N TYR A 75 -16.30 7.77 -9.98
CA TYR A 75 -16.40 7.16 -11.30
C TYR A 75 -17.84 6.97 -11.78
N THR A 76 -18.78 6.63 -10.90
CA THR A 76 -20.21 6.56 -11.26
C THR A 76 -20.74 7.94 -11.62
N VAL A 77 -20.48 8.96 -10.77
CA VAL A 77 -20.85 10.36 -11.03
C VAL A 77 -20.20 10.88 -12.30
N GLY A 78 -18.90 10.63 -12.47
CA GLY A 78 -18.15 11.05 -13.65
C GLY A 78 -18.70 10.42 -14.94
N THR A 79 -19.02 9.13 -14.92
CA THR A 79 -19.57 8.42 -16.09
C THR A 79 -20.99 8.85 -16.40
N ALA A 80 -21.84 9.07 -15.38
CA ALA A 80 -23.18 9.62 -15.57
C ALA A 80 -23.16 11.05 -16.13
N THR A 81 -22.19 11.87 -15.71
CA THR A 81 -22.03 13.25 -16.17
C THR A 81 -21.43 13.33 -17.58
N PHE A 82 -20.49 12.44 -17.90
CA PHE A 82 -19.74 12.43 -19.16
C PHE A 82 -19.85 11.08 -19.89
N PRO A 83 -21.06 10.64 -20.29
CA PRO A 83 -21.29 9.28 -20.81
C PRO A 83 -20.50 8.97 -22.09
N ASN A 84 -20.20 10.00 -22.89
CA ASN A 84 -19.45 9.87 -24.14
C ASN A 84 -17.95 10.18 -23.98
N ASN A 85 -17.45 10.41 -22.76
CA ASN A 85 -16.06 10.77 -22.52
C ASN A 85 -15.48 10.06 -21.29
N ARG A 86 -14.97 8.85 -21.53
CA ARG A 86 -14.33 7.99 -20.52
C ARG A 86 -13.15 8.65 -19.81
N PHE A 87 -12.44 9.56 -20.48
CA PHE A 87 -11.30 10.25 -19.89
C PHE A 87 -11.76 11.27 -18.83
N LEU A 88 -12.78 12.07 -19.13
CA LEU A 88 -13.38 13.00 -18.16
C LEU A 88 -14.13 12.27 -17.05
N ALA A 89 -14.80 11.16 -17.37
CA ALA A 89 -15.49 10.34 -16.39
C ALA A 89 -14.55 9.78 -15.30
N ALA A 90 -13.28 9.57 -15.63
CA ALA A 90 -12.27 9.02 -14.72
C ALA A 90 -11.63 10.05 -13.78
N VAL A 91 -11.87 11.35 -13.96
CA VAL A 91 -11.11 12.43 -13.26
C VAL A 91 -11.22 12.33 -11.73
N LEU A 92 -12.37 11.88 -11.20
CA LEU A 92 -12.59 11.76 -9.75
C LEU A 92 -12.21 10.39 -9.18
N TYR A 93 -11.91 9.40 -10.04
CA TYR A 93 -11.54 8.05 -9.61
C TYR A 93 -10.36 8.03 -8.62
N PRO A 94 -9.27 8.83 -8.77
CA PRO A 94 -8.14 8.75 -7.86
C PRO A 94 -8.42 9.22 -6.43
N ILE A 95 -9.56 9.86 -6.15
CA ILE A 95 -9.80 10.50 -4.83
C ILE A 95 -9.73 9.50 -3.68
N GLY A 96 -10.35 8.33 -3.79
CA GLY A 96 -10.28 7.32 -2.72
C GLY A 96 -8.84 6.86 -2.46
N PHE A 97 -8.06 6.66 -3.52
CA PHE A 97 -6.64 6.31 -3.42
C PHE A 97 -5.78 7.42 -2.83
N MET A 98 -6.09 8.70 -3.08
CA MET A 98 -5.39 9.80 -2.41
C MET A 98 -5.60 9.77 -0.89
N TYR A 99 -6.83 9.50 -0.43
CA TYR A 99 -7.10 9.35 1.01
C TYR A 99 -6.32 8.19 1.62
N ILE A 100 -6.25 7.06 0.90
CA ILE A 100 -5.53 5.87 1.34
C ILE A 100 -4.02 6.14 1.45
N ILE A 101 -3.41 6.57 0.35
CA ILE A 101 -1.95 6.72 0.24
C ILE A 101 -1.45 7.85 1.14
N LEU A 102 -2.12 9.00 1.14
CA LEU A 102 -1.69 10.15 1.95
C LEU A 102 -2.04 9.96 3.43
N GLY A 103 -3.14 9.25 3.71
CA GLY A 103 -3.55 8.88 5.06
C GLY A 103 -2.75 7.73 5.67
N ARG A 104 -1.91 7.05 4.88
CA ARG A 104 -1.18 5.84 5.27
C ARG A 104 -2.10 4.73 5.78
N TYR A 105 -3.23 4.53 5.10
CA TYR A 105 -4.15 3.43 5.41
C TYR A 105 -3.73 2.14 4.70
N GLU A 106 -3.91 1.01 5.36
CA GLU A 106 -3.48 -0.30 4.86
C GLU A 106 -4.38 -0.81 3.73
N LEU A 107 -3.91 -0.71 2.50
CA LEU A 107 -4.60 -1.28 1.35
C LEU A 107 -3.91 -2.57 0.91
N TYR A 108 -4.68 -3.65 0.77
CA TYR A 108 -4.19 -4.98 0.42
C TYR A 108 -3.20 -4.97 -0.74
N THR A 109 -3.51 -4.24 -1.81
CA THR A 109 -2.68 -4.18 -3.01
C THR A 109 -1.36 -3.43 -2.79
N GLU A 110 -1.29 -2.51 -1.84
CA GLU A 110 -0.04 -1.84 -1.43
C GLU A 110 0.86 -2.79 -0.63
N THR A 111 0.26 -3.66 0.19
CA THR A 111 0.96 -4.70 0.97
C THR A 111 1.57 -5.81 0.10
N THR A 112 1.41 -5.76 -1.23
CA THR A 112 1.98 -6.75 -2.16
C THR A 112 3.43 -6.45 -2.54
N LEU A 113 3.96 -5.28 -2.20
CA LEU A 113 5.35 -4.94 -2.49
C LEU A 113 6.29 -4.99 -1.26
N PRO A 114 6.06 -4.21 -0.19
CA PRO A 114 7.00 -4.16 0.93
C PRO A 114 7.08 -5.50 1.72
N PRO A 115 5.97 -6.08 2.21
CA PRO A 115 5.99 -7.38 2.90
C PRO A 115 6.51 -8.56 2.05
N VAL A 116 6.18 -8.60 0.76
CA VAL A 116 6.70 -9.63 -0.16
C VAL A 116 8.21 -9.55 -0.28
N LYS A 117 8.76 -8.33 -0.36
CA LYS A 117 10.20 -8.12 -0.39
C LYS A 117 10.88 -8.68 0.86
N LEU A 118 10.29 -8.47 2.06
CA LEU A 118 10.81 -9.03 3.30
C LEU A 118 10.86 -10.57 3.28
N VAL A 119 9.82 -11.23 2.75
CA VAL A 119 9.82 -12.69 2.60
C VAL A 119 10.90 -13.15 1.62
N LEU A 120 11.04 -12.48 0.46
CA LEU A 120 12.09 -12.80 -0.53
C LEU A 120 13.51 -12.60 0.01
N THR A 121 13.72 -11.63 0.91
CA THR A 121 15.00 -11.41 1.60
C THR A 121 15.15 -12.24 2.88
N ARG A 122 14.19 -13.13 3.19
CA ARG A 122 14.13 -13.96 4.41
C ARG A 122 14.15 -13.16 5.72
N LEU A 123 13.61 -11.95 5.67
CA LEU A 123 13.40 -11.05 6.79
C LEU A 123 11.97 -11.14 7.35
N ALA A 124 11.08 -11.90 6.71
CA ALA A 124 9.77 -12.25 7.25
C ALA A 124 9.39 -13.66 6.80
N SER A 125 8.49 -14.30 7.55
CA SER A 125 7.96 -15.60 7.19
C SER A 125 6.73 -15.50 6.28
N LEU A 126 6.57 -16.46 5.38
CA LEU A 126 5.42 -16.55 4.49
C LEU A 126 4.08 -16.65 5.25
N PRO A 127 3.94 -17.43 6.34
CA PRO A 127 2.70 -17.44 7.11
C PRO A 127 2.36 -16.09 7.74
N LEU A 128 3.37 -15.29 8.11
CA LEU A 128 3.16 -13.94 8.65
C LEU A 128 2.61 -13.00 7.55
N LEU A 129 3.19 -13.06 6.35
CA LEU A 129 2.69 -12.36 5.17
C LEU A 129 1.24 -12.74 4.85
N LEU A 130 0.93 -14.05 4.79
CA LEU A 130 -0.42 -14.52 4.49
C LEU A 130 -1.44 -14.09 5.56
N ARG A 131 -1.05 -14.09 6.83
CA ARG A 131 -1.89 -13.58 7.93
C ARG A 131 -2.20 -12.10 7.74
N MET A 132 -1.19 -11.29 7.48
CA MET A 132 -1.33 -9.86 7.25
C MET A 132 -2.24 -9.59 6.05
N TRP A 133 -1.94 -10.20 4.90
CA TRP A 133 -2.78 -10.14 3.70
C TRP A 133 -4.24 -10.49 3.97
N SER A 134 -4.50 -11.56 4.72
CA SER A 134 -5.86 -11.99 5.03
C SER A 134 -6.60 -10.96 5.89
N VAL A 135 -5.92 -10.40 6.90
CA VAL A 135 -6.51 -9.40 7.80
C VAL A 135 -6.81 -8.11 7.05
N VAL A 136 -5.84 -7.58 6.29
CA VAL A 136 -5.99 -6.33 5.53
C VAL A 136 -7.04 -6.48 4.43
N LEU A 137 -7.00 -7.57 3.65
CA LEU A 137 -7.99 -7.82 2.60
C LEU A 137 -9.41 -7.94 3.17
N LEU A 138 -9.58 -8.68 4.27
CA LEU A 138 -10.88 -8.80 4.93
C LEU A 138 -11.36 -7.44 5.44
N ALA A 139 -10.50 -6.66 6.08
CA ALA A 139 -10.83 -5.33 6.57
C ALA A 139 -11.20 -4.38 5.43
N ASN A 140 -10.43 -4.38 4.33
CA ASN A 140 -10.74 -3.60 3.13
C ASN A 140 -12.11 -3.98 2.56
N VAL A 141 -12.42 -5.26 2.43
CA VAL A 141 -13.71 -5.74 1.93
C VAL A 141 -14.85 -5.32 2.86
N ILE A 142 -14.68 -5.41 4.18
CA ILE A 142 -15.69 -4.98 5.16
C ILE A 142 -15.92 -3.47 5.09
N GLY A 143 -14.85 -2.66 5.00
CA GLY A 143 -14.96 -1.21 4.84
C GLY A 143 -15.66 -0.82 3.54
N ALA A 144 -15.31 -1.48 2.44
CA ALA A 144 -15.94 -1.30 1.14
C ALA A 144 -17.41 -1.73 1.17
N ALA A 145 -17.74 -2.85 1.82
CA ALA A 145 -19.12 -3.32 2.01
C ALA A 145 -19.96 -2.29 2.77
N PHE A 146 -19.40 -1.71 3.83
CA PHE A 146 -20.10 -0.70 4.62
C PHE A 146 -20.44 0.54 3.78
N GLY A 147 -19.48 1.05 3.01
CA GLY A 147 -19.73 2.17 2.10
C GLY A 147 -20.70 1.82 0.97
N ALA A 148 -20.52 0.66 0.33
CA ALA A 148 -21.42 0.18 -0.73
C ALA A 148 -22.87 -0.01 -0.24
N PHE A 149 -23.05 -0.53 0.98
CA PHE A 149 -24.36 -0.66 1.61
C PHE A 149 -25.04 0.69 1.79
N ILE A 150 -24.30 1.71 2.27
CA ILE A 150 -24.81 3.08 2.40
C ILE A 150 -25.23 3.60 1.02
N LEU A 151 -24.40 3.45 -0.01
CA LEU A 151 -24.73 3.92 -1.35
C LEU A 151 -25.97 3.26 -1.93
N ALA A 152 -26.15 1.95 -1.71
CA ALA A 152 -27.29 1.20 -2.23
C ALA A 152 -28.62 1.54 -1.51
N ASN A 153 -28.56 1.99 -0.25
CA ASN A 153 -29.74 2.19 0.60
C ASN A 153 -30.04 3.66 0.92
N THR A 154 -29.31 4.60 0.31
CA THR A 154 -29.48 6.03 0.54
C THR A 154 -29.47 6.81 -0.78
N HIS A 155 -29.76 8.10 -0.73
CA HIS A 155 -29.76 8.99 -1.90
C HIS A 155 -28.44 9.73 -2.09
N VAL A 156 -27.32 9.13 -1.69
CA VAL A 156 -25.98 9.68 -1.98
C VAL A 156 -25.71 9.67 -3.48
N LEU A 157 -26.17 8.63 -4.17
CA LEU A 157 -26.19 8.56 -5.64
C LEU A 157 -27.61 8.80 -6.14
N THR A 158 -27.73 9.48 -7.26
CA THR A 158 -28.97 9.56 -8.05
C THR A 158 -29.25 8.23 -8.73
N GLN A 159 -30.49 8.02 -9.17
CA GLN A 159 -30.89 6.80 -9.89
C GLN A 159 -29.99 6.53 -11.13
N ALA A 160 -29.69 7.57 -11.92
CA ALA A 160 -28.83 7.43 -13.08
C ALA A 160 -27.39 7.02 -12.72
N GLU A 161 -26.85 7.51 -11.62
CA GLU A 161 -25.50 7.14 -11.15
C GLU A 161 -25.47 5.72 -10.58
N MET A 162 -26.55 5.27 -9.94
CA MET A 162 -26.69 3.89 -9.48
C MET A 162 -26.75 2.91 -10.66
N GLU A 163 -27.50 3.25 -11.73
CA GLU A 163 -27.57 2.45 -12.96
C GLU A 163 -26.19 2.27 -13.60
N VAL A 164 -25.42 3.35 -13.71
CA VAL A 164 -24.02 3.31 -14.14
C VAL A 164 -23.17 2.40 -13.25
N GLY A 165 -23.36 2.44 -11.93
CA GLY A 165 -22.67 1.56 -10.98
C GLY A 165 -22.96 0.07 -11.23
N VAL A 166 -24.19 -0.27 -11.61
CA VAL A 166 -24.59 -1.64 -11.99
C VAL A 166 -23.92 -2.05 -13.31
N GLU A 167 -23.86 -1.15 -14.28
CA GLU A 167 -23.23 -1.40 -15.59
C GLU A 167 -21.74 -1.76 -15.48
N PHE A 168 -21.00 -1.19 -14.50
CA PHE A 168 -19.58 -1.54 -14.30
C PHE A 168 -19.37 -3.02 -14.01
N LEU A 169 -20.20 -3.60 -13.14
CA LEU A 169 -20.14 -5.02 -12.82
C LEU A 169 -20.54 -5.88 -14.02
N GLN A 170 -21.61 -5.50 -14.73
CA GLN A 170 -22.09 -6.21 -15.92
C GLN A 170 -21.00 -6.27 -17.00
N HIS A 171 -20.39 -5.11 -17.31
CA HIS A 171 -19.30 -5.03 -18.27
C HIS A 171 -18.09 -5.87 -17.83
N GLY A 172 -17.79 -5.89 -16.52
CA GLY A 172 -16.73 -6.73 -15.98
C GLY A 172 -16.97 -8.22 -16.18
N LEU A 173 -18.19 -8.69 -15.92
CA LEU A 173 -18.58 -10.09 -16.11
C LEU A 173 -18.53 -10.50 -17.60
N GLU A 174 -18.82 -9.60 -18.53
CA GLU A 174 -18.78 -9.87 -19.97
C GLU A 174 -17.37 -10.14 -20.51
N LEU A 175 -16.32 -9.59 -19.89
CA LEU A 175 -14.93 -9.81 -20.31
C LEU A 175 -14.47 -11.26 -20.10
N GLY A 176 -15.05 -11.93 -19.10
CA GLY A 176 -14.65 -13.27 -18.72
C GLY A 176 -13.36 -13.34 -17.89
N TRP A 177 -13.08 -14.54 -17.41
CA TRP A 177 -12.14 -14.82 -16.32
C TRP A 177 -10.71 -14.33 -16.56
N TRP A 178 -10.15 -14.68 -17.72
CA TRP A 178 -8.73 -14.42 -18.02
C TRP A 178 -8.47 -12.97 -18.38
N ASP A 179 -9.41 -12.31 -19.04
CA ASP A 179 -9.29 -10.89 -19.35
C ASP A 179 -9.34 -10.05 -18.07
N LEU A 180 -10.23 -10.38 -17.13
CA LEU A 180 -10.23 -9.79 -15.79
C LEU A 180 -8.90 -10.02 -15.07
N PHE A 181 -8.39 -11.25 -15.09
CA PHE A 181 -7.11 -11.59 -14.47
C PHE A 181 -5.95 -10.74 -15.02
N PHE A 182 -5.78 -10.65 -16.35
CA PHE A 182 -4.67 -9.91 -16.94
C PHE A 182 -4.83 -8.40 -16.80
N LYS A 183 -6.05 -7.86 -16.92
CA LYS A 183 -6.32 -6.45 -16.61
C LYS A 183 -5.99 -6.11 -15.16
N ALA A 184 -6.36 -6.99 -14.24
CA ALA A 184 -6.01 -6.85 -12.84
C ALA A 184 -4.51 -7.05 -12.59
N LEU A 185 -3.82 -7.90 -13.35
CA LEU A 185 -2.36 -8.03 -13.27
C LEU A 185 -1.67 -6.70 -13.54
N PHE A 186 -2.08 -5.98 -14.59
CA PHE A 186 -1.53 -4.65 -14.86
C PHE A 186 -1.91 -3.63 -13.78
N ALA A 187 -3.14 -3.65 -13.25
CA ALA A 187 -3.49 -2.80 -12.11
C ALA A 187 -2.61 -3.08 -10.88
N GLY A 188 -2.40 -4.35 -10.53
CA GLY A 188 -1.53 -4.75 -9.43
C GLY A 188 -0.08 -4.28 -9.60
N TRP A 189 0.43 -4.36 -10.84
CA TRP A 189 1.73 -3.79 -11.19
C TRP A 189 1.73 -2.28 -10.93
N LEU A 190 0.75 -1.53 -11.44
CA LEU A 190 0.67 -0.08 -11.27
C LEU A 190 0.65 0.32 -9.80
N VAL A 191 -0.15 -0.36 -8.96
CA VAL A 191 -0.22 -0.08 -7.52
C VAL A 191 1.12 -0.34 -6.83
N ALA A 192 1.76 -1.47 -7.09
CA ALA A 192 3.10 -1.74 -6.57
C ALA A 192 4.12 -0.68 -7.06
N GLY A 193 3.98 -0.22 -8.31
CA GLY A 193 4.77 0.88 -8.86
C GLY A 193 4.58 2.19 -8.09
N VAL A 194 3.35 2.53 -7.69
CA VAL A 194 3.07 3.70 -6.84
C VAL A 194 3.77 3.58 -5.49
N VAL A 195 3.72 2.42 -4.84
CA VAL A 195 4.42 2.20 -3.56
C VAL A 195 5.93 2.43 -3.71
N TRP A 196 6.52 1.91 -4.79
CA TRP A 196 7.93 2.15 -5.09
C TRP A 196 8.24 3.63 -5.32
N LEU A 197 7.47 4.29 -6.19
CA LEU A 197 7.66 5.70 -6.55
C LEU A 197 7.45 6.63 -5.35
N ASN A 198 6.46 6.37 -4.51
CA ASN A 198 6.20 7.11 -3.28
C ASN A 198 7.32 6.92 -2.25
N THR A 199 7.99 5.76 -2.26
CA THR A 199 9.21 5.53 -1.47
C THR A 199 10.40 6.33 -2.03
N ALA A 200 10.45 6.53 -3.35
CA ALA A 200 11.52 7.26 -4.03
C ALA A 200 11.44 8.79 -3.86
N VAL A 201 10.26 9.36 -3.61
CA VAL A 201 10.09 10.81 -3.44
C VAL A 201 10.16 11.23 -1.97
N ARG A 202 10.34 12.55 -1.74
CA ARG A 202 10.44 13.15 -0.39
C ARG A 202 9.22 13.99 -0.06
N ASP A 203 8.78 14.82 -0.99
CA ASP A 203 7.75 15.82 -0.76
C ASP A 203 6.33 15.30 -1.01
N THR A 204 5.36 15.95 -0.39
CA THR A 204 3.95 15.57 -0.47
C THR A 204 3.35 15.85 -1.84
N ILE A 205 3.76 16.92 -2.54
CA ILE A 205 3.19 17.28 -3.84
C ILE A 205 3.52 16.23 -4.89
N SER A 206 4.76 15.76 -4.95
CA SER A 206 5.17 14.66 -5.81
C SER A 206 4.36 13.39 -5.53
N ARG A 207 4.13 13.05 -4.25
CA ARG A 207 3.28 11.90 -3.88
C ARG A 207 1.85 12.07 -4.38
N VAL A 208 1.26 13.26 -4.22
CA VAL A 208 -0.09 13.56 -4.73
C VAL A 208 -0.14 13.37 -6.24
N VAL A 209 0.80 13.97 -6.98
CA VAL A 209 0.82 13.90 -8.45
C VAL A 209 1.03 12.48 -8.95
N ILE A 210 1.99 11.73 -8.39
CA ILE A 210 2.24 10.33 -8.76
C ILE A 210 1.01 9.46 -8.48
N THR A 211 0.47 9.56 -7.27
CA THR A 211 -0.72 8.81 -6.85
C THR A 211 -1.88 9.12 -7.78
N TYR A 212 -2.20 10.40 -7.97
CA TYR A 212 -3.30 10.82 -8.84
C TYR A 212 -3.13 10.29 -10.26
N LEU A 213 -1.98 10.53 -10.89
CA LEU A 213 -1.77 10.17 -12.29
C LEU A 213 -1.80 8.66 -12.50
N VAL A 214 -1.18 7.88 -11.62
CA VAL A 214 -1.15 6.42 -11.78
C VAL A 214 -2.54 5.83 -11.54
N PHE A 215 -3.25 6.21 -10.47
CA PHE A 215 -4.60 5.70 -10.21
C PHE A 215 -5.61 6.18 -11.25
N PHE A 216 -5.41 7.35 -11.86
CA PHE A 216 -6.24 7.83 -12.97
C PHE A 216 -6.15 6.91 -14.19
N THR A 217 -5.00 6.25 -14.41
CA THR A 217 -4.87 5.30 -15.53
C THR A 217 -5.72 4.04 -15.37
N ILE A 218 -6.10 3.64 -14.15
CA ILE A 218 -6.87 2.41 -13.90
C ILE A 218 -8.20 2.41 -14.66
N PRO A 219 -9.12 3.36 -14.44
CA PRO A 219 -10.40 3.39 -15.17
C PRO A 219 -10.23 3.75 -16.64
N VAL A 220 -9.27 4.62 -16.98
CA VAL A 220 -9.01 5.05 -18.37
C VAL A 220 -8.59 3.88 -19.25
N LEU A 221 -7.76 2.98 -18.72
CA LEU A 221 -7.32 1.76 -19.40
C LEU A 221 -8.29 0.58 -19.21
N GLY A 222 -9.36 0.75 -18.43
CA GLY A 222 -10.31 -0.31 -18.10
C GLY A 222 -9.64 -1.47 -17.37
N LEU A 223 -8.80 -1.15 -16.38
CA LEU A 223 -8.16 -2.10 -15.48
C LEU A 223 -9.00 -2.27 -14.21
N TYR A 224 -8.81 -3.40 -13.52
CA TYR A 224 -9.62 -3.78 -12.37
C TYR A 224 -8.78 -3.83 -11.09
N HIS A 225 -9.29 -3.21 -10.03
CA HIS A 225 -8.65 -3.17 -8.72
C HIS A 225 -9.51 -3.92 -7.70
N VAL A 226 -8.94 -4.91 -7.03
CA VAL A 226 -9.67 -5.90 -6.21
C VAL A 226 -10.57 -5.28 -5.15
N VAL A 227 -10.14 -4.17 -4.53
CA VAL A 227 -10.92 -3.52 -3.48
C VAL A 227 -12.04 -2.65 -4.05
N SER A 228 -11.82 -1.95 -5.17
CA SER A 228 -12.89 -1.15 -5.80
C SER A 228 -13.91 -2.04 -6.49
N SER A 229 -13.44 -3.08 -7.19
CA SER A 229 -14.31 -4.09 -7.81
C SER A 229 -15.06 -4.91 -6.76
N GLY A 230 -14.47 -5.13 -5.57
CA GLY A 230 -15.21 -5.65 -4.42
C GLY A 230 -16.37 -4.74 -4.02
N ALA A 231 -16.14 -3.43 -3.94
CA ALA A 231 -17.20 -2.45 -3.66
C ALA A 231 -18.30 -2.45 -4.73
N GLU A 232 -17.92 -2.53 -6.03
CA GLU A 232 -18.85 -2.63 -7.16
C GLU A 232 -19.75 -3.87 -7.05
N ALA A 233 -19.16 -5.05 -6.81
CA ALA A 233 -19.91 -6.29 -6.66
C ALA A 233 -20.86 -6.24 -5.46
N LEU A 234 -20.38 -5.75 -4.31
CA LEU A 234 -21.19 -5.62 -3.09
C LEU A 234 -22.31 -4.60 -3.24
N PHE A 235 -22.07 -3.50 -3.95
CA PHE A 235 -23.09 -2.51 -4.26
C PHE A 235 -24.27 -3.13 -5.03
N VAL A 236 -23.99 -3.93 -6.07
CA VAL A 236 -25.04 -4.63 -6.83
C VAL A 236 -25.77 -5.66 -5.97
N VAL A 237 -25.05 -6.40 -5.11
CA VAL A 237 -25.66 -7.34 -4.16
C VAL A 237 -26.63 -6.62 -3.22
N PHE A 238 -26.27 -5.44 -2.70
CA PHE A 238 -27.10 -4.68 -1.78
C PHE A 238 -28.25 -3.92 -2.45
N LEU A 239 -28.15 -3.62 -3.75
CA LEU A 239 -29.25 -3.02 -4.51
C LEU A 239 -30.42 -3.99 -4.78
N GLU A 240 -30.27 -5.27 -4.48
CA GLU A 240 -31.28 -6.33 -4.72
C GLU A 240 -31.76 -6.41 -6.19
N THR A 241 -30.97 -5.88 -7.13
CA THR A 241 -31.23 -6.03 -8.57
C THR A 241 -30.95 -7.47 -9.02
N PRO A 242 -31.61 -7.95 -10.10
CA PRO A 242 -31.30 -9.25 -10.68
C PRO A 242 -29.80 -9.34 -11.03
N SER A 243 -29.07 -10.15 -10.29
CA SER A 243 -27.62 -10.30 -10.40
C SER A 243 -27.23 -11.78 -10.22
N PRO A 244 -26.05 -12.18 -10.72
CA PRO A 244 -25.51 -13.50 -10.40
C PRO A 244 -25.39 -13.67 -8.88
N GLY A 245 -25.59 -14.90 -8.39
CA GLY A 245 -25.47 -15.17 -6.95
C GLY A 245 -24.08 -14.78 -6.42
N VAL A 246 -23.99 -14.49 -5.12
CA VAL A 246 -22.75 -14.02 -4.46
C VAL A 246 -21.56 -14.95 -4.75
N LEU A 247 -21.76 -16.26 -4.75
CA LEU A 247 -20.70 -17.22 -5.08
C LEU A 247 -20.21 -17.09 -6.52
N THR A 248 -21.11 -16.81 -7.46
CA THR A 248 -20.76 -16.55 -8.87
C THR A 248 -19.99 -15.24 -8.97
N LEU A 249 -20.40 -14.18 -8.29
CA LEU A 249 -19.64 -12.92 -8.30
C LEU A 249 -18.24 -13.08 -7.71
N ILE A 250 -18.11 -13.84 -6.63
CA ILE A 250 -16.80 -14.17 -6.06
C ILE A 250 -15.97 -14.95 -7.08
N TYR A 251 -16.53 -16.00 -7.68
CA TYR A 251 -15.80 -16.92 -8.56
C TYR A 251 -15.64 -16.46 -10.00
N GLU A 252 -16.44 -15.53 -10.54
CA GLU A 252 -16.36 -15.09 -11.95
C GLU A 252 -15.86 -13.65 -12.10
N PHE A 253 -15.99 -12.83 -11.05
CA PHE A 253 -15.60 -11.43 -11.10
C PHE A 253 -14.50 -11.06 -10.11
N TRP A 254 -14.62 -11.40 -8.82
CA TRP A 254 -13.73 -10.86 -7.79
C TRP A 254 -12.41 -11.63 -7.62
N LEU A 255 -12.46 -12.97 -7.62
CA LEU A 255 -11.27 -13.81 -7.49
C LEU A 255 -10.24 -13.70 -8.65
N PRO A 256 -10.56 -13.49 -9.95
CA PRO A 256 -9.54 -13.32 -10.98
C PRO A 256 -8.83 -11.97 -10.79
N ILE A 257 -9.56 -10.95 -10.36
CA ILE A 257 -9.06 -9.61 -10.08
C ILE A 257 -8.12 -9.68 -8.87
N LEU A 258 -8.52 -10.38 -7.80
CA LEU A 258 -7.65 -10.63 -6.65
C LEU A 258 -6.34 -11.30 -7.10
N LEU A 259 -6.42 -12.44 -7.77
CA LEU A 259 -5.25 -13.18 -8.23
C LEU A 259 -4.37 -12.37 -9.17
N GLY A 260 -4.98 -11.61 -10.09
CA GLY A 260 -4.30 -10.72 -11.02
C GLY A 260 -3.55 -9.64 -10.26
N ASN A 261 -4.23 -8.86 -9.41
CA ASN A 261 -3.61 -7.80 -8.61
C ASN A 261 -2.45 -8.33 -7.76
N THR A 262 -2.62 -9.45 -7.05
CA THR A 262 -1.56 -10.08 -6.26
C THR A 262 -0.37 -10.47 -7.13
N THR A 263 -0.64 -11.13 -8.27
CA THR A 263 0.42 -11.57 -9.20
C THR A 263 1.18 -10.37 -9.77
N GLY A 264 0.48 -9.33 -10.19
CA GLY A 264 1.07 -8.11 -10.74
C GLY A 264 2.02 -7.42 -9.75
N GLY A 265 1.58 -7.28 -8.48
CA GLY A 265 2.41 -6.71 -7.43
C GLY A 265 3.66 -7.55 -7.13
N VAL A 266 3.49 -8.86 -6.96
CA VAL A 266 4.60 -9.80 -6.70
C VAL A 266 5.59 -9.84 -7.86
N VAL A 267 5.13 -9.83 -9.11
CA VAL A 267 5.99 -9.85 -10.31
C VAL A 267 6.89 -8.61 -10.34
N LEU A 268 6.35 -7.42 -10.06
CA LEU A 268 7.17 -6.20 -10.00
C LEU A 268 8.28 -6.35 -8.95
N VAL A 269 7.96 -6.84 -7.76
CA VAL A 269 8.95 -7.06 -6.69
C VAL A 269 9.99 -8.09 -7.10
N ALA A 270 9.56 -9.20 -7.72
CA ALA A 270 10.45 -10.26 -8.15
C ALA A 270 11.45 -9.75 -9.20
N LEU A 271 11.00 -8.99 -10.20
CA LEU A 271 11.85 -8.36 -11.20
C LEU A 271 12.81 -7.34 -10.58
N ALA A 272 12.29 -6.46 -9.74
CA ALA A 272 13.05 -5.49 -8.97
C ALA A 272 14.13 -6.18 -8.12
N SER A 273 13.81 -7.33 -7.51
CA SER A 273 14.70 -8.09 -6.63
C SER A 273 15.74 -8.93 -7.38
N TYR A 274 15.38 -9.50 -8.53
CA TYR A 274 16.32 -10.24 -9.38
C TYR A 274 17.48 -9.36 -9.84
N ALA A 275 17.20 -8.09 -10.16
CA ALA A 275 18.22 -7.11 -10.49
C ALA A 275 19.19 -6.82 -9.32
N GLN A 276 18.78 -7.08 -8.07
CA GLN A 276 19.54 -6.75 -6.85
C GLN A 276 20.43 -7.87 -6.33
N ALA A 277 20.23 -9.13 -6.74
CA ALA A 277 20.92 -10.30 -6.17
C ALA A 277 22.46 -10.27 -6.31
N LYS A 278 23.03 -9.27 -7.00
CA LYS A 278 24.47 -9.05 -7.17
C LYS A 278 25.08 -8.02 -6.18
N THR A 279 24.28 -7.33 -5.37
CA THR A 279 24.76 -6.23 -4.53
C THR A 279 24.52 -6.51 -3.05
N ARG A 280 25.63 -6.65 -2.31
CA ARG A 280 25.87 -6.79 -0.85
C ARG A 280 24.67 -7.02 0.11
N ARG A 281 24.80 -8.05 0.95
CA ARG A 281 23.89 -8.35 2.07
C ARG A 281 24.01 -7.29 3.17
N TYR A 282 22.86 -6.86 3.67
CA TYR A 282 22.69 -5.97 4.82
C TYR A 282 23.50 -6.46 6.04
N PRO A 283 24.23 -5.57 6.73
CA PRO A 283 24.75 -5.86 8.05
C PRO A 283 23.61 -5.76 9.09
N GLU A 284 23.58 -6.71 10.03
CA GLU A 284 22.80 -6.65 11.29
C GLU A 284 21.28 -6.91 11.23
N ILE A 285 20.79 -7.81 10.37
CA ILE A 285 19.39 -8.27 10.45
C ILE A 285 19.36 -9.81 10.56
N ARG A 286 18.51 -10.35 11.45
CA ARG A 286 18.35 -11.79 11.63
C ARG A 286 17.70 -12.39 10.39
N VAL A 287 18.48 -13.14 9.62
CA VAL A 287 18.00 -13.89 8.46
C VAL A 287 17.33 -15.18 8.93
N LEU A 288 16.07 -15.40 8.56
CA LEU A 288 15.35 -16.63 8.88
C LEU A 288 15.94 -17.83 8.13
N SER A 289 16.01 -18.99 8.79
CA SER A 289 16.26 -20.25 8.10
C SER A 289 15.12 -20.56 7.11
N THR A 290 15.36 -21.39 6.09
CA THR A 290 14.30 -21.76 5.13
C THR A 290 13.06 -22.35 5.83
N ARG A 291 13.26 -23.12 6.91
CA ARG A 291 12.17 -23.66 7.71
C ARG A 291 11.39 -22.57 8.45
N GLU A 292 12.08 -21.61 9.06
CA GLU A 292 11.42 -20.49 9.74
C GLU A 292 10.69 -19.58 8.74
N MET A 293 11.30 -19.30 7.59
CA MET A 293 10.67 -18.53 6.52
C MET A 293 9.36 -19.20 6.05
N LEU A 294 9.33 -20.52 5.88
CA LEU A 294 8.14 -21.21 5.37
C LEU A 294 7.07 -21.49 6.44
N PHE A 295 7.45 -21.69 7.70
CA PHE A 295 6.55 -22.28 8.70
C PHE A 295 6.47 -21.53 10.04
N SER A 296 7.13 -20.38 10.20
CA SER A 296 7.03 -19.57 11.44
C SER A 296 6.12 -18.35 11.28
N LEU A 297 5.90 -17.62 12.37
CA LEU A 297 5.25 -16.31 12.41
C LEU A 297 6.24 -15.23 12.90
N LYS A 298 7.45 -15.21 12.34
CA LYS A 298 8.55 -14.34 12.79
C LYS A 298 8.87 -13.25 11.76
N GLY A 299 9.08 -12.03 12.24
CA GLY A 299 9.77 -10.94 11.55
C GLY A 299 11.29 -10.99 11.78
N GLY A 300 12.04 -10.19 11.02
CA GLY A 300 13.49 -10.27 10.87
C GLY A 300 14.29 -9.41 11.84
N ARG A 301 13.65 -8.52 12.61
CA ARG A 301 14.35 -7.67 13.58
C ARG A 301 14.42 -8.27 14.99
N PRO A 302 15.52 -8.04 15.74
CA PRO A 302 15.51 -8.08 17.19
C PRO A 302 14.62 -6.94 17.73
N PHE A 303 13.89 -7.19 18.82
CA PHE A 303 12.90 -6.28 19.44
C PHE A 303 13.44 -4.89 19.90
N GLU A 304 14.73 -4.60 19.73
CA GLU A 304 15.44 -3.46 20.34
C GLU A 304 15.51 -2.20 19.45
N THR A 305 15.08 -2.24 18.20
CA THR A 305 15.00 -1.02 17.36
C THR A 305 13.88 -0.09 17.85
N PRO A 306 14.15 1.22 18.05
CA PRO A 306 13.16 2.17 18.55
C PRO A 306 11.94 2.28 17.62
N ARG A 307 10.74 2.30 18.19
CA ARG A 307 9.45 2.39 17.48
C ARG A 307 9.02 3.85 17.30
N PRO A 308 8.29 4.20 16.22
CA PRO A 308 7.55 5.45 16.14
C PRO A 308 6.31 5.37 17.05
N GLY A 309 6.45 5.82 18.29
CA GLY A 309 5.39 5.86 19.30
C GLY A 309 5.92 6.56 20.54
N ILE A 310 5.08 7.38 21.17
CA ILE A 310 5.44 8.32 22.25
C ILE A 310 6.38 7.63 23.26
N GLN A 311 7.66 8.00 23.23
CA GLN A 311 8.51 7.86 24.41
C GLN A 311 7.91 8.82 25.44
N LEU A 312 7.03 8.29 26.31
CA LEU A 312 6.79 8.98 27.56
C LEU A 312 8.17 9.08 28.20
N PRO A 313 8.65 10.30 28.53
CA PRO A 313 9.95 10.43 29.17
C PRO A 313 9.93 9.52 30.40
N GLU A 314 10.85 8.56 30.46
CA GLU A 314 11.17 7.90 31.71
C GLU A 314 11.49 9.03 32.69
N ASN A 315 10.65 9.11 33.73
CA ASN A 315 10.65 10.12 34.78
C ASN A 315 11.92 10.97 34.82
N GLY A 316 11.75 12.24 34.44
CA GLY A 316 12.79 13.23 34.41
C GLY A 316 13.62 13.21 35.69
N GLY A 317 14.94 13.24 35.50
CA GLY A 317 15.86 13.70 36.53
C GLY A 317 15.32 15.02 37.10
N GLY A 318 15.09 15.02 38.40
CA GLY A 318 14.76 16.23 39.13
C GLY A 318 15.85 17.28 38.92
N PRO A 319 15.51 18.58 38.96
CA PRO A 319 16.50 19.63 38.81
C PRO A 319 17.54 19.53 39.93
N GLU A 320 18.82 19.63 39.56
CA GLU A 320 19.91 19.89 40.49
C GLU A 320 19.59 21.17 41.27
N GLU A 321 19.28 21.03 42.56
CA GLU A 321 19.25 22.16 43.49
C GLU A 321 20.71 22.56 43.79
N GLU A 322 21.17 23.54 43.02
CA GLU A 322 22.31 24.38 43.35
C GLU A 322 21.98 25.12 44.66
N SER A 323 22.50 24.64 45.79
CA SER A 323 22.44 25.34 47.07
C SER A 323 23.84 25.83 47.45
N ASP A 324 24.20 26.98 46.90
CA ASP A 324 25.16 27.87 47.53
C ASP A 324 24.38 28.98 48.26
N THR A 325 24.49 29.03 49.59
CA THR A 325 24.80 30.25 50.37
C THR A 325 24.51 30.07 51.88
N THR A 326 25.59 30.20 52.67
CA THR A 326 25.66 30.86 54.00
C THR A 326 24.78 30.36 55.16
N ARG A 327 25.41 29.64 56.11
CA ARG A 327 25.66 30.13 57.48
C ARG A 327 26.67 29.25 58.22
#